data_AF-A0AAJ6CGL3-F1
#
_entry.id   AF-A0AAJ6CGL3-F1
#
_cell.length_a   1.000
_cell.length_b   1.000
_cell.length_c   1.000
_cell.angle_alpha   90.00
_cell.angle_beta   90.00
_cell.angle_gamma   90.00
#
_symmetry.space_group_name_H-M   'P 1'
#
loop_
_entity.id
_entity.type
_entity.pdbx_description
1 polymer ?
#
loop_
_entity_poly.entity_id
_entity_poly.type
_entity_poly.pdbx_seq_one_letter_code
_entity_poly.pdbx_strand_id
1 'polypeptide(L)'
;MSQSGQGYNAMDPNSDPYAPYYYWDPIQSKWEFDYDGYARANGPVTSTSKFNTTVNTNELAQQEQQASVYDYDPHRSARLAEPQNIGHLNKGEKRTTVLRRAAGKLWEDQTLLEWDPAHKRLFVGNLGNDVHDDMLTQAFAKYPSFVKARVVRQRGSGKTKGYGFVAFSDPEDFLKAWKEMDGKYIGSRPCTLKKANENVAPVEIGARKDRLLAANAKYDHYLTKRKMGGTVGHNLRRNGGIGKPYARK
;
A
#
# COMPACT_ATOMS: atom_id res chain seq x y z
N MET A 1 -45.59 -17.03 11.91
CA MET A 1 -44.80 -18.27 11.76
C MET A 1 -44.94 -18.66 10.30
N SER A 2 -43.93 -18.91 9.48
CA SER A 2 -42.47 -18.93 9.59
C SER A 2 -41.95 -18.99 8.15
N GLN A 3 -40.69 -18.62 7.99
CA GLN A 3 -40.08 -18.05 6.80
C GLN A 3 -39.92 -18.96 5.58
N SER A 4 -39.99 -18.30 4.43
CA SER A 4 -39.44 -18.61 3.12
C SER A 4 -37.92 -18.88 3.16
N GLY A 5 -37.48 -19.96 2.51
CA GLY A 5 -36.08 -20.22 2.15
C GLY A 5 -36.01 -20.56 0.67
N GLN A 6 -35.17 -19.82 -0.05
CA GLN A 6 -35.23 -19.62 -1.49
C GLN A 6 -34.77 -20.84 -2.31
N GLY A 7 -35.43 -21.01 -3.46
CA GLY A 7 -35.13 -22.03 -4.44
C GLY A 7 -33.75 -21.86 -5.05
N TYR A 8 -32.95 -22.91 -4.91
CA TYR A 8 -31.78 -23.14 -5.75
C TYR A 8 -32.30 -23.40 -7.17
N ASN A 9 -31.86 -22.58 -8.13
CA ASN A 9 -32.16 -22.79 -9.53
C ASN A 9 -31.81 -24.23 -9.92
N ALA A 10 -32.79 -24.96 -10.46
CA ALA A 10 -32.57 -26.28 -11.04
C ALA A 10 -31.60 -26.13 -12.23
N MET A 11 -30.31 -26.38 -12.00
CA MET A 11 -29.35 -26.57 -13.07
C MET A 11 -29.66 -27.87 -13.82
N ASP A 12 -29.51 -27.82 -15.14
CA ASP A 12 -29.73 -28.92 -16.09
C ASP A 12 -29.05 -30.23 -15.62
N PRO A 13 -29.77 -31.35 -15.51
CA PRO A 13 -29.23 -32.61 -14.98
C PRO A 13 -28.06 -33.22 -15.79
N ASN A 14 -27.73 -32.65 -16.96
CA ASN A 14 -26.59 -33.07 -17.77
C ASN A 14 -25.29 -32.25 -17.59
N SER A 15 -25.25 -31.23 -16.72
CA SER A 15 -24.12 -30.29 -16.69
C SER A 15 -23.04 -30.54 -15.64
N ASP A 16 -23.23 -31.46 -14.69
CA ASP A 16 -22.23 -31.74 -13.65
C ASP A 16 -21.73 -33.19 -13.70
N PRO A 17 -20.55 -33.45 -14.29
CA PRO A 17 -19.98 -34.80 -14.36
C PRO A 17 -19.57 -35.34 -12.98
N TYR A 18 -19.58 -34.49 -11.94
CA TYR A 18 -19.20 -34.85 -10.58
C TYR A 18 -20.40 -35.15 -9.67
N ALA A 19 -21.63 -34.87 -10.12
CA ALA A 19 -22.86 -35.10 -9.35
C ALA A 19 -23.01 -36.52 -8.77
N PRO A 20 -22.62 -37.62 -9.47
CA PRO A 20 -22.73 -38.98 -8.92
C PRO A 20 -21.83 -39.26 -7.72
N TYR A 21 -20.83 -38.41 -7.47
CA TYR A 21 -19.85 -38.58 -6.40
C TYR A 21 -20.13 -37.69 -5.18
N TYR A 22 -21.26 -36.98 -5.14
CA TYR A 22 -21.70 -36.28 -3.94
C TYR A 22 -22.71 -37.15 -3.16
N TYR A 23 -22.53 -37.24 -1.85
CA TYR A 23 -23.49 -37.87 -0.93
C TYR A 23 -23.84 -36.94 0.22
N TRP A 24 -25.04 -37.12 0.77
CA TRP A 24 -25.46 -36.38 1.96
C TRP A 24 -24.91 -37.08 3.20
N ASP A 25 -24.05 -36.42 3.98
CA ASP A 25 -23.61 -36.91 5.28
C ASP A 25 -24.65 -36.54 6.35
N PRO A 26 -25.41 -37.52 6.89
CA PRO A 26 -26.45 -37.26 7.87
C PRO A 26 -25.88 -36.87 9.25
N ILE A 27 -24.60 -37.16 9.54
CA ILE A 27 -23.96 -36.80 10.80
C ILE A 27 -23.61 -35.31 10.79
N GLN A 28 -23.11 -34.81 9.66
CA GLN A 28 -22.66 -33.42 9.51
C GLN A 28 -23.73 -32.50 8.89
N SER A 29 -24.86 -33.05 8.43
CA SER A 29 -25.93 -32.31 7.74
C SER A 29 -25.41 -31.44 6.59
N LYS A 30 -24.50 -32.00 5.78
CA LYS A 30 -23.92 -31.34 4.61
C LYS A 30 -23.73 -32.34 3.47
N TRP A 31 -23.68 -31.84 2.24
CA TRP A 31 -23.20 -32.62 1.10
C TRP A 31 -21.68 -32.75 1.16
N GLU A 32 -21.18 -33.96 0.96
CA GLU A 32 -19.75 -34.28 0.93
C GLU A 32 -19.41 -35.07 -0.34
N PHE A 33 -18.15 -34.96 -0.79
CA PHE A 33 -17.68 -35.58 -2.03
C PHE A 33 -16.94 -36.88 -1.73
N ASP A 34 -17.32 -37.97 -2.39
CA ASP A 34 -16.68 -39.28 -2.33
C ASP A 34 -15.45 -39.32 -3.24
N TYR A 35 -14.31 -38.90 -2.69
CA TYR A 35 -13.02 -38.94 -3.37
C TYR A 35 -12.58 -40.37 -3.74
N ASP A 36 -12.92 -41.37 -2.93
CA ASP A 36 -12.52 -42.75 -3.16
C ASP A 36 -13.31 -43.38 -4.31
N GLY A 37 -14.62 -43.11 -4.37
CA GLY A 37 -15.49 -43.48 -5.48
C GLY A 37 -15.06 -42.83 -6.79
N TYR A 38 -14.73 -41.53 -6.75
CA TYR A 38 -14.24 -40.80 -7.92
C TYR A 38 -12.90 -41.36 -8.43
N ALA A 39 -11.95 -41.62 -7.55
CA ALA A 39 -10.63 -42.15 -7.92
C ALA A 39 -10.69 -43.58 -8.47
N ARG A 40 -11.66 -44.41 -8.02
CA ARG A 40 -11.85 -45.75 -8.57
C ARG A 40 -12.42 -45.72 -9.99
N ALA A 41 -13.28 -44.75 -10.29
CA ALA A 41 -13.91 -44.59 -11.60
C ALA A 41 -12.99 -43.89 -12.63
N ASN A 42 -12.17 -42.93 -12.20
CA ASN A 42 -11.38 -42.07 -13.08
C ASN A 42 -9.86 -42.23 -12.94
N GLY A 43 -9.42 -43.15 -12.08
CA GLY A 43 -8.01 -43.38 -11.75
C GLY A 43 -7.51 -42.45 -10.63
N PRO A 44 -6.42 -42.85 -9.93
CA PRO A 44 -5.84 -42.02 -8.88
C PRO A 44 -5.23 -40.76 -9.49
N VAL A 45 -5.57 -39.59 -8.93
CA VAL A 45 -4.92 -38.31 -9.26
C VAL A 45 -3.54 -38.28 -8.60
N THR A 46 -2.64 -39.14 -9.04
CA THR A 46 -1.23 -39.02 -8.68
C THR A 46 -0.67 -37.86 -9.48
N SER A 47 -0.22 -36.83 -8.79
CA SER A 47 0.49 -35.67 -9.33
C SER A 47 1.83 -36.07 -9.95
N THR A 48 1.83 -36.87 -11.00
CA THR A 48 2.97 -37.08 -11.90
C THR A 48 2.49 -37.74 -13.19
N SER A 49 1.91 -36.96 -14.10
CA SER A 49 1.85 -37.38 -15.50
C SER A 49 2.29 -36.22 -16.38
N LYS A 50 3.39 -36.49 -17.09
CA LYS A 50 3.91 -35.66 -18.17
C LYS A 50 2.86 -35.70 -19.29
N PHE A 51 2.01 -34.70 -19.34
CA PHE A 51 1.23 -34.41 -20.53
C PHE A 51 2.05 -33.48 -21.42
N ASN A 52 2.30 -33.93 -22.64
CA ASN A 52 2.66 -33.06 -23.76
C ASN A 52 1.45 -32.17 -24.06
N THR A 53 1.24 -31.16 -23.23
CA THR A 53 0.46 -29.99 -23.60
C THR A 53 1.45 -29.05 -24.23
N THR A 54 1.22 -28.67 -25.49
CA THR A 54 1.85 -27.49 -26.06
C THR A 54 1.37 -26.31 -25.24
N VAL A 55 2.07 -26.03 -24.14
CA VAL A 55 1.81 -24.85 -23.32
C VAL A 55 2.15 -23.67 -24.21
N ASN A 56 1.14 -22.93 -24.63
CA ASN A 56 1.37 -21.64 -25.26
C ASN A 56 2.01 -20.76 -24.18
N THR A 57 3.33 -20.63 -24.23
CA THR A 57 4.17 -19.97 -23.22
C THR A 57 3.70 -18.54 -22.91
N ASN A 58 2.95 -17.94 -23.83
CA ASN A 58 2.38 -16.61 -23.69
C ASN A 58 1.22 -16.55 -22.70
N GLU A 59 0.39 -17.59 -22.59
CA GLU A 59 -0.80 -17.58 -21.72
C GLU A 59 -0.43 -17.87 -20.26
N LEU A 60 0.50 -18.80 -20.02
CA LEU A 60 1.02 -19.06 -18.68
C LEU A 60 1.81 -17.85 -18.15
N ALA A 61 2.58 -17.18 -19.01
CA ALA A 61 3.27 -15.94 -18.66
C ALA A 61 2.29 -14.79 -18.40
N GLN A 62 1.19 -14.69 -19.15
CA GLN A 62 0.15 -13.69 -18.89
C GLN A 62 -0.61 -13.98 -17.59
N GLN A 63 -0.87 -15.25 -17.26
CA GLN A 63 -1.47 -15.64 -15.98
C GLN A 63 -0.52 -15.46 -14.79
N GLU A 64 0.78 -15.78 -14.92
CA GLU A 64 1.78 -15.49 -13.88
C GLU A 64 1.97 -13.98 -13.70
N GLN A 65 1.95 -13.20 -14.79
CA GLN A 65 1.96 -11.75 -14.73
C GLN A 65 0.72 -11.22 -14.01
N GLN A 66 -0.49 -11.70 -14.36
CA GLN A 66 -1.73 -11.32 -13.68
C GLN A 66 -1.76 -11.78 -12.21
N ALA A 67 -1.32 -12.99 -11.88
CA ALA A 67 -1.27 -13.49 -10.51
C ALA A 67 -0.28 -12.67 -9.65
N SER A 68 0.86 -12.27 -10.23
CA SER A 68 1.83 -11.39 -9.56
C SER A 68 1.34 -9.94 -9.38
N VAL A 69 0.28 -9.52 -10.07
CA VAL A 69 -0.36 -8.21 -9.91
C VAL A 69 -1.28 -8.18 -8.68
N TYR A 70 -1.81 -9.33 -8.24
CA TYR A 70 -2.78 -9.41 -7.13
C TYR A 70 -2.21 -9.92 -5.80
N ASP A 71 -0.95 -10.35 -5.73
CA ASP A 71 -0.30 -10.68 -4.46
C ASP A 71 0.12 -9.38 -3.73
N TYR A 72 -0.77 -8.87 -2.89
CA TYR A 72 -0.55 -7.66 -2.10
C TYR A 72 0.49 -7.94 -1.00
N ASP A 73 1.78 -7.84 -1.34
CA ASP A 73 2.87 -7.70 -0.36
C ASP A 73 2.96 -6.22 0.07
N PRO A 74 2.62 -5.87 1.33
CA PRO A 74 2.73 -4.51 1.85
C PRO A 74 4.15 -3.92 1.78
N HIS A 75 5.17 -4.76 1.60
CA HIS A 75 6.57 -4.38 1.45
C HIS A 75 7.04 -4.33 -0.02
N ARG A 76 6.26 -4.82 -0.99
CA ARG A 76 6.61 -4.76 -2.42
C ARG A 76 6.31 -3.39 -3.00
N SER A 77 5.18 -2.78 -2.65
CA SER A 77 4.88 -1.39 -3.02
C SER A 77 5.85 -0.39 -2.38
N ALA A 78 6.36 -0.69 -1.17
CA ALA A 78 7.39 0.12 -0.52
C ALA A 78 8.77 -0.01 -1.17
N ARG A 79 9.16 -1.22 -1.66
CA ARG A 79 10.42 -1.47 -2.37
C ARG A 79 10.41 -0.97 -3.82
N LEU A 80 9.30 -1.10 -4.53
CA LEU A 80 9.13 -0.55 -5.88
C LEU A 80 9.02 0.99 -5.90
N ALA A 81 8.71 1.59 -4.75
CA ALA A 81 8.72 3.03 -4.56
C ALA A 81 10.07 3.58 -4.07
N GLU A 82 11.14 2.77 -3.99
CA GLU A 82 12.49 3.32 -3.84
C GLU A 82 12.99 3.74 -5.23
N PRO A 83 13.10 5.05 -5.53
CA PRO A 83 13.69 5.45 -6.79
C PRO A 83 15.12 4.96 -6.81
N GLN A 84 15.43 4.27 -7.90
CA GLN A 84 16.64 3.50 -8.17
C GLN A 84 17.92 4.36 -8.21
N ASN A 85 17.91 5.59 -7.70
CA ASN A 85 19.04 6.54 -7.81
C ASN A 85 19.10 7.62 -6.71
N ILE A 86 18.61 7.37 -5.49
CA ILE A 86 18.76 8.32 -4.37
C ILE A 86 20.22 8.35 -3.89
N GLY A 87 20.87 9.51 -3.93
CA GLY A 87 22.23 9.71 -3.43
C GLY A 87 23.36 9.38 -4.41
N HIS A 88 23.00 8.97 -5.63
CA HIS A 88 23.92 8.46 -6.64
C HIS A 88 23.90 9.27 -7.95
N LEU A 89 23.39 10.52 -7.93
CA LEU A 89 23.40 11.39 -9.11
C LEU A 89 24.82 11.65 -9.63
N ASN A 90 24.98 11.62 -10.95
CA ASN A 90 26.22 12.03 -11.61
C ASN A 90 26.38 13.55 -11.65
N LYS A 91 27.63 14.03 -11.82
CA LYS A 91 27.91 15.46 -11.92
C LYS A 91 27.25 16.05 -13.17
N GLY A 92 26.35 17.03 -12.98
CA GLY A 92 25.57 17.65 -14.06
C GLY A 92 24.14 17.12 -14.16
N GLU A 93 23.86 15.96 -13.58
CA GLU A 93 22.51 15.41 -13.48
C GLU A 93 21.72 16.13 -12.38
N LYS A 94 20.39 16.20 -12.55
CA LYS A 94 19.46 16.82 -11.62
C LYS A 94 18.29 15.89 -11.38
N ARG A 95 17.77 15.86 -10.15
CA ARG A 95 16.51 15.21 -9.82
C ARG A 95 15.57 16.15 -9.10
N THR A 96 14.27 15.99 -9.35
CA THR A 96 13.22 16.75 -8.66
C THR A 96 12.82 16.03 -7.39
N THR A 97 12.76 16.75 -6.27
CA THR A 97 12.32 16.20 -4.99
C THR A 97 11.59 17.27 -4.19
N VAL A 98 10.77 16.85 -3.23
CA VAL A 98 10.18 17.77 -2.26
C VAL A 98 10.94 17.66 -0.95
N LEU A 99 11.41 18.81 -0.45
CA LEU A 99 12.12 18.90 0.82
C LEU A 99 11.17 19.39 1.91
N ARG A 100 10.99 18.60 2.96
CA ARG A 100 10.25 19.02 4.16
C ARG A 100 11.20 19.36 5.29
N ARG A 101 10.79 20.30 6.12
CA ARG A 101 11.54 20.76 7.30
C ARG A 101 10.65 20.65 8.54
N ALA A 102 11.12 19.98 9.58
CA ALA A 102 10.54 20.04 10.91
C ALA A 102 11.59 19.72 11.98
N ALA A 103 11.48 20.33 13.16
CA ALA A 103 12.38 20.10 14.30
C ALA A 103 13.88 20.18 13.94
N GLY A 104 14.25 21.16 13.09
CA GLY A 104 15.63 21.35 12.60
C GLY A 104 16.12 20.29 11.61
N LYS A 105 15.31 19.28 11.30
CA LYS A 105 15.62 18.23 10.32
C LYS A 105 15.01 18.54 8.96
N LEU A 106 15.72 18.10 7.92
CA LEU A 106 15.28 18.21 6.54
C LEU A 106 15.29 16.82 5.91
N TRP A 107 14.16 16.40 5.36
CA TRP A 107 14.01 15.10 4.71
C TRP A 107 13.29 15.23 3.38
N GLU A 108 13.57 14.28 2.49
CA GLU A 108 12.88 14.17 1.20
C GLU A 108 11.56 13.42 1.36
N ASP A 109 10.52 13.87 0.67
CA ASP A 109 9.33 13.06 0.47
C ASP A 109 8.86 13.07 -0.97
N GLN A 110 9.09 11.94 -1.65
CA GLN A 110 8.74 11.76 -3.05
C GLN A 110 7.24 11.53 -3.25
N THR A 111 6.50 11.08 -2.24
CA THR A 111 5.05 10.87 -2.39
C THR A 111 4.32 12.20 -2.60
N LEU A 112 4.99 13.33 -2.34
CA LEU A 112 4.47 14.66 -2.60
C LEU A 112 4.63 15.12 -4.05
N LEU A 113 5.51 14.47 -4.84
CA LEU A 113 5.66 14.75 -6.27
C LEU A 113 4.46 14.25 -7.08
N GLU A 114 3.73 13.27 -6.56
CA GLU A 114 2.50 12.76 -7.18
C GLU A 114 1.33 13.75 -7.14
N TRP A 115 1.49 14.90 -6.47
CA TRP A 115 0.46 15.92 -6.32
C TRP A 115 0.84 17.14 -7.13
N ASP A 116 -0.10 17.66 -7.90
CA ASP A 116 0.09 18.92 -8.61
C ASP A 116 0.27 20.08 -7.60
N PRO A 117 1.30 20.93 -7.74
CA PRO A 117 1.44 22.15 -6.95
C PRO A 117 0.34 23.20 -7.20
N ALA A 118 -0.31 23.21 -8.36
CA ALA A 118 -1.39 24.14 -8.69
C ALA A 118 -2.71 23.81 -7.95
N HIS A 119 -2.96 22.52 -7.69
CA HIS A 119 -4.19 22.07 -7.05
C HIS A 119 -4.24 22.41 -5.55
N LYS A 120 -5.43 22.78 -5.08
CA LYS A 120 -5.68 23.05 -3.65
C LYS A 120 -5.96 21.75 -2.92
N ARG A 121 -5.34 21.61 -1.75
CA ARG A 121 -5.39 20.38 -0.96
C ARG A 121 -6.12 20.60 0.35
N LEU A 122 -7.04 19.70 0.65
CA LEU A 122 -7.81 19.65 1.88
C LEU A 122 -7.20 18.58 2.78
N PHE A 123 -6.94 18.95 4.03
CA PHE A 123 -6.58 18.02 5.08
C PHE A 123 -7.85 17.42 5.65
N VAL A 124 -7.92 16.09 5.68
CA VAL A 124 -9.02 15.33 6.25
C VAL A 124 -8.49 14.59 7.48
N GLY A 125 -8.89 15.03 8.67
CA GLY A 125 -8.51 14.44 9.95
C GLY A 125 -9.64 13.64 10.60
N ASN A 126 -9.30 13.00 11.73
CA ASN A 126 -10.22 12.17 12.54
C ASN A 126 -10.79 10.96 11.79
N LEU A 127 -10.05 10.44 10.80
CA LEU A 127 -10.45 9.25 10.06
C LEU A 127 -10.29 7.99 10.92
N GLY A 128 -11.19 7.03 10.74
CA GLY A 128 -11.09 5.71 11.35
C GLY A 128 -10.00 4.85 10.73
N ASN A 129 -9.70 3.71 11.37
CA ASN A 129 -8.69 2.76 10.87
C ASN A 129 -9.22 1.93 9.68
N ASP A 130 -10.54 1.87 9.56
CA ASP A 130 -11.33 1.31 8.47
C ASP A 130 -11.31 2.17 7.20
N VAL A 131 -10.88 3.43 7.29
CA VAL A 131 -10.92 4.34 6.12
C VAL A 131 -9.72 4.11 5.21
N HIS A 132 -10.02 3.79 3.95
CA HIS A 132 -9.06 3.61 2.86
C HIS A 132 -9.15 4.73 1.82
N ASP A 133 -8.17 4.78 0.92
CA ASP A 133 -8.07 5.78 -0.15
C ASP A 133 -9.32 5.74 -1.05
N ASP A 134 -9.87 4.56 -1.30
CA ASP A 134 -11.07 4.36 -2.12
C ASP A 134 -12.33 4.94 -1.45
N MET A 135 -12.50 4.72 -0.14
CA MET A 135 -13.63 5.28 0.62
C MET A 135 -13.58 6.82 0.61
N LEU A 136 -12.37 7.38 0.77
CA LEU A 136 -12.18 8.82 0.72
C LEU A 136 -12.46 9.35 -0.69
N THR A 137 -12.02 8.63 -1.73
CA THR A 137 -12.32 8.95 -3.13
C THR A 137 -13.82 8.97 -3.38
N GLN A 138 -14.55 7.92 -2.99
CA GLN A 138 -16.01 7.85 -3.15
C GLN A 138 -16.74 8.99 -2.44
N ALA A 139 -16.31 9.37 -1.22
CA ALA A 139 -16.94 10.44 -0.45
C ALA A 139 -16.82 11.82 -1.11
N PHE A 140 -15.73 12.07 -1.84
CA PHE A 140 -15.45 13.35 -2.49
C PHE A 140 -15.66 13.34 -4.02
N ALA A 141 -15.92 12.18 -4.63
CA ALA A 141 -16.21 12.03 -6.05
C ALA A 141 -17.46 12.76 -6.53
N LYS A 142 -18.35 13.18 -5.61
CA LYS A 142 -19.51 14.02 -5.92
C LYS A 142 -19.15 15.44 -6.41
N TYR A 143 -17.91 15.88 -6.19
CA TYR A 143 -17.42 17.18 -6.65
C TYR A 143 -16.70 17.00 -8.00
N PRO A 144 -17.07 17.76 -9.04
CA PRO A 144 -16.52 17.58 -10.39
C PRO A 144 -15.02 17.87 -10.48
N SER A 145 -14.52 18.81 -9.67
CA SER A 145 -13.09 19.15 -9.61
C SER A 145 -12.24 18.22 -8.73
N PHE A 146 -12.80 17.11 -8.25
CA PHE A 146 -12.03 16.13 -7.46
C PHE A 146 -10.93 15.50 -8.33
N VAL A 147 -9.68 15.55 -7.85
CA VAL A 147 -8.53 15.02 -8.60
C VAL A 147 -7.99 13.74 -7.95
N LYS A 148 -7.71 13.79 -6.65
CA LYS A 148 -7.02 12.69 -5.96
C LYS A 148 -7.28 12.72 -4.46
N ALA A 149 -7.40 11.54 -3.86
CA ALA A 149 -7.42 11.35 -2.41
C ALA A 149 -6.36 10.33 -1.99
N ARG A 150 -5.72 10.55 -0.84
CA ARG A 150 -4.85 9.54 -0.20
C ARG A 150 -4.93 9.61 1.32
N VAL A 151 -4.99 8.45 1.97
CA VAL A 151 -4.89 8.30 3.42
C VAL A 151 -3.43 8.06 3.80
N VAL A 152 -2.93 8.80 4.77
CA VAL A 152 -1.54 8.64 5.22
C VAL A 152 -1.45 7.47 6.18
N ARG A 153 -0.58 6.50 5.83
CA ARG A 153 -0.29 5.31 6.63
C ARG A 153 1.11 5.39 7.23
N GLN A 154 1.29 4.72 8.36
CA GLN A 154 2.61 4.55 8.97
C GLN A 154 3.45 3.61 8.11
N ARG A 155 4.68 4.04 7.79
CA ARG A 155 5.65 3.19 7.10
C ARG A 155 6.03 2.02 8.01
N GLY A 156 5.88 0.79 7.52
CA GLY A 156 6.17 -0.44 8.26
C GLY A 156 4.92 -1.17 8.74
N SER A 157 4.12 -0.55 9.64
CA SER A 157 2.95 -1.22 10.23
C SER A 157 1.72 -1.25 9.33
N GLY A 158 1.67 -0.42 8.28
CA GLY A 158 0.50 -0.30 7.38
C GLY A 158 -0.74 0.36 8.01
N LYS A 159 -0.70 0.62 9.33
CA LYS A 159 -1.78 1.25 10.08
C LYS A 159 -1.99 2.69 9.59
N THR A 160 -3.24 3.12 9.52
CA THR A 160 -3.59 4.50 9.16
C THR A 160 -3.12 5.44 10.28
N LYS A 161 -2.73 6.66 9.93
CA LYS A 161 -2.43 7.71 10.90
C LYS A 161 -3.69 8.50 11.31
N GLY A 162 -4.87 8.10 10.85
CA GLY A 162 -6.14 8.78 11.11
C GLY A 162 -6.31 10.09 10.34
N TYR A 163 -5.53 10.32 9.28
CA TYR A 163 -5.68 11.49 8.42
C TYR A 163 -5.30 11.20 6.97
N GLY A 164 -5.83 12.02 6.06
CA GLY A 164 -5.60 11.98 4.63
C GLY A 164 -5.61 13.36 3.99
N PHE A 165 -5.36 13.38 2.69
CA PHE A 165 -5.39 14.57 1.87
C PHE A 165 -6.26 14.34 0.64
N VAL A 166 -6.99 15.38 0.25
CA VAL A 166 -7.81 15.42 -0.97
C VAL A 166 -7.39 16.64 -1.79
N ALA A 167 -7.19 16.48 -3.10
CA ALA A 167 -6.86 17.56 -4.00
C ALA A 167 -8.02 17.88 -4.93
N PHE A 168 -8.24 19.16 -5.15
CA PHE A 168 -9.21 19.72 -6.07
C PHE A 168 -8.51 20.60 -7.11
N SER A 169 -8.97 20.52 -8.36
CA SER A 169 -8.53 21.43 -9.42
C SER A 169 -9.03 22.85 -9.17
N ASP A 170 -10.30 22.97 -8.75
CA ASP A 170 -10.97 24.25 -8.59
C ASP A 170 -11.09 24.68 -7.12
N PRO A 171 -10.79 25.95 -6.80
CA PRO A 171 -10.84 26.45 -5.42
C PRO A 171 -12.27 26.62 -4.89
N GLU A 172 -13.27 26.80 -5.76
CA GLU A 172 -14.67 26.96 -5.34
C GLU A 172 -15.24 25.66 -4.78
N ASP A 173 -15.06 24.57 -5.52
CA ASP A 173 -15.44 23.22 -5.08
C ASP A 173 -14.67 22.80 -3.84
N PHE A 174 -13.40 23.19 -3.70
CA PHE A 174 -12.64 22.98 -2.47
C PHE A 174 -13.36 23.61 -1.26
N LEU A 175 -13.83 24.86 -1.38
CA LEU A 175 -14.54 25.54 -0.30
C LEU A 175 -15.92 24.93 -0.04
N LYS A 176 -16.62 24.52 -1.10
CA LYS A 176 -17.91 23.83 -1.00
C LYS A 176 -17.76 22.48 -0.29
N ALA A 177 -16.77 21.69 -0.69
CA ALA A 177 -16.43 20.42 -0.07
C ALA A 177 -16.08 20.60 1.40
N TRP A 178 -15.28 21.61 1.73
CA TRP A 178 -14.97 21.93 3.12
C TRP A 178 -16.24 22.21 3.93
N LYS A 179 -17.10 23.13 3.48
CA LYS A 179 -18.31 23.50 4.23
C LYS A 179 -19.32 22.36 4.37
N GLU A 180 -19.49 21.54 3.35
CA GLU A 180 -20.53 20.50 3.33
C GLU A 180 -20.12 19.19 3.99
N MET A 181 -18.83 18.87 4.00
CA MET A 181 -18.30 17.59 4.47
C MET A 181 -17.68 17.68 5.86
N ASP A 182 -17.41 18.88 6.38
CA ASP A 182 -16.85 19.01 7.73
C ASP A 182 -17.84 18.49 8.78
N GLY A 183 -17.38 17.59 9.64
CA GLY A 183 -18.21 16.92 10.64
C GLY A 183 -19.07 15.76 10.10
N LYS A 184 -19.04 15.46 8.79
CA LYS A 184 -19.75 14.29 8.25
C LYS A 184 -19.02 12.99 8.53
N TYR A 185 -19.80 11.91 8.64
CA TYR A 185 -19.27 10.58 8.87
C TYR A 185 -18.64 10.02 7.58
N ILE A 186 -17.39 9.61 7.69
CA ILE A 186 -16.68 8.84 6.66
C ILE A 186 -16.18 7.56 7.35
N GLY A 187 -16.78 6.42 7.00
CA GLY A 187 -16.60 5.18 7.75
C GLY A 187 -17.22 5.29 9.14
N SER A 188 -16.50 4.88 10.19
CA SER A 188 -17.04 4.83 11.55
C SER A 188 -16.95 6.14 12.36
N ARG A 189 -16.38 7.22 11.82
CA ARG A 189 -16.08 8.46 12.56
C ARG A 189 -16.45 9.73 11.76
N PRO A 190 -16.80 10.84 12.43
CA PRO A 190 -16.98 12.13 11.77
C PRO A 190 -15.61 12.71 11.38
N CYS A 191 -15.45 13.12 10.12
CA CYS A 191 -14.21 13.70 9.64
C CYS A 191 -14.10 15.19 10.03
N THR A 192 -12.86 15.68 10.15
CA THR A 192 -12.56 17.09 10.41
C THR A 192 -11.74 17.65 9.26
N LEU A 193 -12.23 18.73 8.64
CA LEU A 193 -11.64 19.29 7.43
C LEU A 193 -10.90 20.59 7.74
N LYS A 194 -9.68 20.71 7.19
CA LYS A 194 -8.86 21.90 7.31
C LYS A 194 -8.14 22.18 6.00
N LYS A 195 -7.71 23.42 5.81
CA LYS A 195 -6.77 23.76 4.75
C LYS A 195 -5.45 23.01 4.95
N ALA A 196 -4.94 22.33 3.92
CA ALA A 196 -3.64 21.68 4.00
C ALA A 196 -2.50 22.70 3.89
N ASN A 197 -1.35 22.37 4.46
CA ASN A 197 -0.15 23.19 4.32
C ASN A 197 0.39 23.09 2.87
N GLU A 198 0.26 24.18 2.12
CA GLU A 198 0.58 24.26 0.68
C GLU A 198 2.09 24.40 0.37
N ASN A 199 2.95 24.54 1.38
CA ASN A 199 4.41 24.73 1.22
C ASN A 199 5.12 23.42 0.82
N VAL A 200 4.74 22.89 -0.33
CA VAL A 200 5.20 21.65 -0.93
C VAL A 200 5.55 21.96 -2.38
N ALA A 201 6.58 22.79 -2.57
CA ALA A 201 7.11 23.08 -3.90
C ALA A 201 8.14 22.00 -4.29
N PRO A 202 8.05 21.40 -5.49
CA PRO A 202 9.12 20.57 -6.02
C PRO A 202 10.38 21.41 -6.21
N VAL A 203 11.52 20.87 -5.81
CA VAL A 203 12.84 21.51 -5.89
C VAL A 203 13.77 20.62 -6.69
N GLU A 204 14.42 21.18 -7.70
CA GLU A 204 15.52 20.51 -8.39
C GLU A 204 16.77 20.49 -7.51
N ILE A 205 17.37 19.31 -7.39
CA ILE A 205 18.63 19.11 -6.67
C ILE A 205 19.66 18.49 -7.60
N GLY A 206 20.89 18.99 -7.53
CA GLY A 206 22.04 18.38 -8.19
C GLY A 206 22.79 17.40 -7.30
N ALA A 207 23.77 16.69 -7.88
CA ALA A 207 24.54 15.61 -7.25
C ALA A 207 25.08 15.88 -5.83
N ARG A 208 25.58 17.11 -5.56
CA ARG A 208 26.11 17.45 -4.22
C ARG A 208 25.01 17.40 -3.16
N LYS A 209 23.85 17.99 -3.45
CA LYS A 209 22.74 18.07 -2.50
C LYS A 209 22.05 16.72 -2.34
N ASP A 210 21.92 15.98 -3.44
CA ASP A 210 21.48 14.59 -3.46
C ASP A 210 22.28 13.70 -2.49
N ARG A 211 23.62 13.69 -2.62
CA ARG A 211 24.50 12.90 -1.75
C ARG A 211 24.37 13.27 -0.27
N LEU A 212 24.23 14.56 0.04
CA LEU A 212 24.05 15.03 1.42
C LEU A 212 22.73 14.55 2.02
N LEU A 213 21.64 14.63 1.25
CA LEU A 213 20.32 14.18 1.70
C LEU A 213 20.29 12.67 1.93
N ALA A 214 20.90 11.90 1.03
CA ALA A 214 21.05 10.45 1.19
C ALA A 214 21.91 10.09 2.42
N ALA A 215 23.00 10.81 2.67
CA ALA A 215 23.84 10.60 3.86
C ALA A 215 23.07 10.92 5.15
N ASN A 216 22.31 12.02 5.19
CA ASN A 216 21.48 12.40 6.34
C ASN A 216 20.39 11.35 6.60
N ALA A 217 19.71 10.87 5.57
CA ALA A 217 18.70 9.82 5.70
C ALA A 217 19.30 8.53 6.28
N LYS A 218 20.49 8.13 5.83
CA LYS A 218 21.23 6.98 6.39
C LYS A 218 21.59 7.18 7.86
N TYR A 219 22.04 8.38 8.24
CA TYR A 219 22.38 8.71 9.62
C TYR A 219 21.14 8.71 10.53
N ASP A 220 20.03 9.27 10.08
CA ASP A 220 18.76 9.24 10.82
C ASP A 220 18.27 7.80 11.02
N HIS A 221 18.35 6.95 9.99
CA HIS A 221 18.03 5.53 10.08
C HIS A 221 18.94 4.78 11.08
N TYR A 222 20.23 5.10 11.10
CA TYR A 222 21.16 4.54 12.08
C TYR A 222 20.80 4.93 13.52
N LEU A 223 20.48 6.21 13.75
CA LEU A 223 20.09 6.69 15.07
C LEU A 223 18.77 6.08 15.56
N THR A 224 17.76 5.95 14.69
CA THR A 224 16.50 5.29 15.07
C THR A 224 16.72 3.85 15.47
N LYS A 225 17.55 3.10 14.72
CA LYS A 225 17.90 1.72 15.06
C LYS A 225 18.64 1.60 16.40
N ARG A 226 19.50 2.56 16.74
CA ARG A 226 20.24 2.56 18.02
C ARG A 226 19.39 2.98 19.23
N LYS A 227 18.46 3.92 19.07
CA LYS A 227 17.55 4.33 20.15
C LYS A 227 16.52 3.26 20.52
N MET A 228 16.20 2.34 19.61
CA MET A 228 15.22 1.27 19.80
C MET A 228 15.76 0.04 20.54
N GLY A 229 16.85 0.15 21.31
CA GLY A 229 17.26 -0.91 22.24
C GLY A 229 17.63 -2.24 21.58
N GLY A 230 18.40 -2.21 20.49
CA GLY A 230 19.04 -3.42 19.98
C GLY A 230 20.10 -3.92 20.94
N THR A 231 19.71 -4.73 21.92
CA THR A 231 20.62 -5.57 22.72
C THR A 231 21.21 -6.63 21.80
N VAL A 232 22.27 -6.31 21.06
CA VAL A 232 23.14 -7.32 20.46
C VAL A 232 24.57 -6.79 20.48
N GLY A 233 25.40 -7.38 21.34
CA GLY A 233 26.85 -7.18 21.30
C GLY A 233 27.49 -6.88 22.65
N HIS A 234 27.33 -7.78 23.61
CA HIS A 234 28.35 -7.98 24.65
C HIS A 234 29.65 -8.40 23.96
N ASN A 235 30.44 -7.42 23.52
CA ASN A 235 31.85 -7.54 23.18
C ASN A 235 32.47 -6.15 23.31
N LEU A 236 32.57 -5.69 24.56
CA LEU A 236 33.63 -4.77 24.97
C LEU A 236 34.97 -5.49 24.79
N ARG A 237 35.42 -5.62 23.54
CA ARG A 237 36.84 -5.78 23.25
C ARG A 237 37.48 -4.44 23.58
N ARG A 238 37.89 -4.35 24.84
CA ARG A 238 39.01 -3.53 25.30
C ARG A 238 40.18 -3.78 24.35
N ASN A 239 40.44 -2.85 23.44
CA ASN A 239 41.80 -2.52 22.98
C ASN A 239 41.82 -1.20 22.22
N GLY A 240 42.91 -0.47 22.45
CA GLY A 240 43.04 0.97 22.28
C GLY A 240 42.95 1.50 20.85
N GLY A 241 42.67 2.80 20.74
CA GLY A 241 42.65 3.52 19.48
C GLY A 241 42.13 4.94 19.62
N ILE A 242 42.97 5.81 20.16
CA ILE A 242 42.74 7.25 20.31
C ILE A 242 42.49 7.91 18.94
N GLY A 243 41.41 8.67 18.81
CA GLY A 243 41.15 9.54 17.66
C GLY A 243 40.26 10.73 18.05
N LYS A 244 40.89 11.84 18.44
CA LYS A 244 40.22 13.09 18.84
C LYS A 244 39.52 13.76 17.63
N PRO A 245 38.32 14.33 17.77
CA PRO A 245 37.73 15.19 16.74
C PRO A 245 38.43 16.56 16.72
N TYR A 246 38.78 17.03 15.52
CA TYR A 246 39.42 18.32 15.27
C TYR A 246 38.55 19.49 15.74
N ALA A 247 39.06 20.27 16.70
CA ALA A 247 38.59 21.60 17.00
C ALA A 247 39.20 22.60 16.00
N ARG A 248 38.37 23.51 15.48
CA ARG A 248 38.76 24.62 14.60
C ARG A 248 39.61 25.63 15.38
N LYS A 249 40.62 26.20 14.72
CA LYS A 249 41.19 27.50 15.05
C LYS A 249 40.55 28.56 14.14
#